data_AF-A0A924J044-F1
#
_entry.id   AF-A0A924J044-F1
#
_cell.length_a   1.000
_cell.length_b   1.000
_cell.length_c   1.000
_cell.angle_alpha   90.00
_cell.angle_beta   90.00
_cell.angle_gamma   90.00
#
_symmetry.space_group_name_H-M   'P 1'
#
loop_
_entity.id
_entity.type
_entity.pdbx_description
1 polymer ?
#
loop_
_entity_poly.entity_id
_entity_poly.type
_entity_poly.pdbx_seq_one_letter_code
_entity_poly.pdbx_strand_id
1 'polypeptide(L)'
;TGATVDRLRAFAREPDSEREPVAITLAATDPANAYGAALAWPASASVEGAASIIGGAAIVGGAAIVGGADTKRGHRPGRKAGALVVIVDGALALYVERGGKTMLTFTEDDRALTAAAHSLASVIRRSGGRLRVERVNGDFVIGTGLGDALVDAGFSSTPQGLGLRG
;
A
#
# COMPACT_ATOMS: atom_id res chain seq x y z
N THR A 1 6.94 -19.29 34.50
CA THR A 1 7.49 -19.23 33.13
C THR A 1 7.53 -17.82 32.50
N GLY A 2 7.40 -16.72 33.28
CA GLY A 2 7.38 -15.35 32.74
C GLY A 2 8.75 -14.77 32.31
N ALA A 3 9.83 -15.08 33.03
CA ALA A 3 11.15 -14.50 32.77
C ALA A 3 11.74 -14.83 31.38
N THR A 4 11.43 -15.99 30.83
CA THR A 4 11.82 -16.36 29.45
C THR A 4 11.03 -15.56 28.41
N VAL A 5 9.72 -15.36 28.65
CA VAL A 5 8.85 -14.57 27.76
C VAL A 5 9.26 -13.09 27.78
N ASP A 6 9.62 -12.55 28.95
CA ASP A 6 10.11 -11.18 29.05
C ASP A 6 11.48 -10.99 28.40
N ARG A 7 12.37 -11.99 28.46
CA ARG A 7 13.62 -12.00 27.70
C ARG A 7 13.39 -12.03 26.18
N LEU A 8 12.35 -12.74 25.71
CA LEU A 8 11.95 -12.73 24.29
C LEU A 8 11.33 -11.39 23.87
N ARG A 9 10.55 -10.74 24.74
CA ARG A 9 9.99 -9.40 24.49
C ARG A 9 11.07 -8.32 24.42
N ALA A 10 12.16 -8.46 25.18
CA ALA A 10 13.29 -7.54 25.14
C ALA A 10 14.08 -7.62 23.82
N PHE A 11 14.17 -8.80 23.18
CA PHE A 11 14.79 -8.96 21.86
C PHE A 11 14.00 -8.29 20.72
N ALA A 12 12.69 -8.09 20.89
CA ALA A 12 11.81 -7.55 19.85
C ALA A 12 11.85 -6.02 19.72
N ARG A 13 12.62 -5.30 20.57
CA ARG A 13 12.67 -3.83 20.60
C ARG A 13 14.10 -3.30 20.63
N GLU A 14 14.90 -3.63 19.61
CA GLU A 14 15.89 -2.65 19.14
C GLU A 14 15.13 -1.55 18.38
N PRO A 15 15.56 -0.28 18.45
CA PRO A 15 14.94 0.74 17.62
C PRO A 15 15.19 0.39 16.15
N ASP A 16 14.14 -0.12 15.48
CA ASP A 16 14.13 -0.49 14.05
C ASP A 16 14.56 0.66 13.13
N SER A 17 14.62 1.88 13.66
CA SER A 17 14.99 3.13 12.99
C SER A 17 16.35 3.09 12.29
N GLU A 18 17.31 2.29 12.74
CA GLU A 18 18.67 2.27 12.14
C GLU A 18 18.85 1.21 11.04
N ARG A 19 17.98 0.21 10.95
CA ARG A 19 18.08 -0.83 9.91
C ARG A 19 17.52 -0.33 8.58
N GLU A 20 18.13 -0.74 7.48
CA GLU A 20 17.57 -0.51 6.15
C GLU A 20 16.37 -1.45 5.94
N PRO A 21 15.17 -0.95 5.58
CA PRO A 21 13.98 -1.78 5.46
C PRO A 21 14.15 -2.88 4.41
N VAL A 22 13.74 -4.11 4.74
CA VAL A 22 13.83 -5.25 3.82
C VAL A 22 12.49 -5.49 3.15
N ALA A 23 12.46 -5.34 1.82
CA ALA A 23 11.25 -5.49 1.01
C ALA A 23 11.27 -6.76 0.15
N ILE A 24 10.11 -7.43 0.06
CA ILE A 24 9.90 -8.60 -0.81
C ILE A 24 8.59 -8.43 -1.58
N THR A 25 8.65 -8.63 -2.90
CA THR A 25 7.48 -8.63 -3.78
C THR A 25 7.04 -10.04 -4.13
N LEU A 26 5.77 -10.34 -3.90
CA LEU A 26 5.14 -11.65 -4.14
C LEU A 26 3.93 -11.50 -5.05
N ALA A 27 3.53 -12.60 -5.71
CA ALA A 27 2.19 -12.66 -6.28
C ALA A 27 1.15 -12.60 -5.16
N ALA A 28 0.03 -11.92 -5.36
CA ALA A 28 -1.03 -11.85 -4.35
C ALA A 28 -1.61 -13.25 -4.03
N THR A 29 -1.48 -14.20 -4.95
CA THR A 29 -1.88 -15.60 -4.81
C THR A 29 -0.79 -16.50 -4.20
N ASP A 30 0.42 -15.99 -3.98
CA ASP A 30 1.55 -16.76 -3.47
C ASP A 30 1.24 -17.35 -2.07
N PRO A 31 1.55 -18.63 -1.79
CA PRO A 31 1.36 -19.22 -0.47
C PRO A 31 2.05 -18.47 0.67
N ALA A 32 3.16 -17.78 0.41
CA ALA A 32 3.89 -16.98 1.40
C ALA A 32 3.21 -15.64 1.73
N ASN A 33 2.24 -15.19 0.94
CA ASN A 33 1.43 -14.03 1.30
C ASN A 33 0.37 -14.43 2.36
N ALA A 34 0.50 -13.94 3.60
CA ALA A 34 -0.49 -14.21 4.66
C ALA A 34 -1.79 -13.41 4.52
N TYR A 35 -1.75 -12.27 3.83
CA TYR A 35 -2.89 -11.36 3.67
C TYR A 35 -3.95 -11.92 2.70
N GLY A 36 -5.21 -11.76 3.09
CA GLY A 36 -6.36 -12.34 2.39
C GLY A 36 -6.48 -13.86 2.54
N ALA A 37 -5.70 -14.47 3.43
CA ALA A 37 -5.77 -15.88 3.79
C ALA A 37 -5.91 -16.03 5.31
N ALA A 38 -4.81 -15.84 6.03
CA ALA A 38 -4.79 -15.90 7.51
C ALA A 38 -4.94 -14.51 8.14
N LEU A 39 -4.44 -13.46 7.49
CA LEU A 39 -4.58 -12.08 7.91
C LEU A 39 -5.62 -11.36 7.06
N ALA A 40 -6.43 -10.51 7.69
CA ALA A 40 -7.28 -9.57 6.97
C ALA A 40 -6.43 -8.56 6.20
N TRP A 41 -6.95 -8.07 5.08
CA TRP A 41 -6.33 -6.95 4.39
C TRP A 41 -6.41 -5.68 5.25
N PRO A 42 -5.32 -4.93 5.43
CA PRO A 42 -5.36 -3.67 6.15
C PRO A 42 -6.17 -2.62 5.37
N ALA A 43 -6.64 -1.59 6.08
CA ALA A 43 -7.17 -0.39 5.42
C ALA A 43 -6.02 0.31 4.69
N SER A 44 -6.24 0.76 3.45
CA SER A 44 -5.27 1.61 2.75
C SER A 44 -5.02 2.88 3.56
N ALA A 45 -3.80 3.41 3.48
CA ALA A 45 -3.47 4.73 4.00
C ALA A 45 -4.24 5.78 3.17
N SER A 46 -5.50 5.99 3.51
CA SER A 46 -6.23 7.16 3.04
C SER A 46 -5.65 8.36 3.79
N VAL A 47 -5.40 9.47 3.09
CA VAL A 47 -5.28 10.77 3.77
C VAL A 47 -6.55 10.97 4.60
N GLU A 48 -6.45 10.85 5.92
CA GLU A 48 -7.54 11.18 6.84
C GLU A 48 -7.77 12.70 6.81
N GLY A 49 -8.58 13.15 5.87
CA GLY A 49 -9.24 14.44 5.93
C GLY A 49 -10.61 14.31 6.62
N ALA A 50 -10.63 14.62 7.93
CA ALA A 50 -11.80 14.88 8.78
C ALA A 50 -12.61 13.69 9.33
N ALA A 51 -12.08 13.02 10.37
CA ALA A 51 -12.91 12.34 11.36
C ALA A 51 -13.19 13.26 12.57
N SER A 52 -14.47 13.60 12.74
CA SER A 52 -15.16 13.76 14.03
C SER A 52 -14.57 14.70 15.10
N ILE A 53 -14.89 15.99 14.94
CA ILE A 53 -15.28 16.89 16.04
C ILE A 53 -16.55 17.54 15.51
N ILE A 54 -17.76 17.22 15.95
CA ILE A 54 -18.31 17.45 17.29
C ILE A 54 -19.45 16.45 17.51
N GLY A 55 -19.43 15.72 18.62
CA GLY A 55 -20.63 15.14 19.21
C GLY A 55 -21.42 16.24 19.91
N GLY A 56 -22.65 16.52 19.47
CA GLY A 56 -23.50 17.52 20.09
C GLY A 56 -24.87 17.63 19.43
N ALA A 57 -25.79 16.77 19.86
CA ALA A 57 -27.27 16.88 19.84
C ALA A 57 -27.97 17.85 18.86
N ALA A 58 -28.85 17.32 18.00
CA ALA A 58 -30.30 17.53 18.07
C ALA A 58 -31.01 16.83 16.90
N ILE A 59 -32.03 16.03 17.21
CA ILE A 59 -33.09 15.67 16.27
C ILE A 59 -34.00 16.89 16.06
N VAL A 60 -34.03 17.44 14.85
CA VAL A 60 -35.15 18.25 14.36
C VAL A 60 -35.41 17.80 12.92
N GLY A 61 -36.65 17.42 12.65
CA GLY A 61 -37.07 16.71 11.44
C GLY A 61 -37.06 17.50 10.14
N GLY A 62 -37.18 16.74 9.05
CA GLY A 62 -37.80 17.17 7.80
C GLY A 62 -36.85 17.68 6.71
N ALA A 63 -36.99 17.06 5.54
CA ALA A 63 -36.48 17.46 4.22
C ALA A 63 -35.01 17.12 3.87
N ALA A 64 -34.80 15.87 3.45
CA ALA A 64 -33.66 15.49 2.63
C ALA A 64 -33.97 15.76 1.14
N ILE A 65 -33.34 16.78 0.58
CA ILE A 65 -32.84 16.75 -0.80
C ILE A 65 -31.39 17.25 -0.77
N VAL A 66 -30.45 16.46 -1.30
CA VAL A 66 -29.52 16.80 -2.40
C VAL A 66 -28.66 15.55 -2.62
N GLY A 67 -28.59 15.14 -3.88
CA GLY A 67 -28.00 13.88 -4.32
C GLY A 67 -26.47 13.85 -4.35
N GLY A 68 -25.99 12.61 -4.48
CA GLY A 68 -24.95 12.24 -5.44
C GLY A 68 -23.55 12.80 -5.21
N ALA A 69 -22.81 12.15 -4.32
CA ALA A 69 -21.38 11.94 -4.53
C ALA A 69 -21.15 10.43 -4.57
N ASP A 70 -20.96 9.87 -5.77
CA ASP A 70 -20.30 8.58 -5.94
C ASP A 70 -18.83 8.78 -5.55
N THR A 71 -18.55 8.87 -4.25
CA THR A 71 -17.21 8.65 -3.70
C THR A 71 -16.83 7.25 -4.14
N LYS A 72 -16.16 7.16 -5.29
CA LYS A 72 -15.75 5.90 -5.91
C LYS A 72 -15.17 5.02 -4.83
N ARG A 73 -15.89 3.96 -4.51
CA ARG A 73 -15.46 2.95 -3.53
C ARG A 73 -14.05 2.53 -3.94
N GLY A 74 -13.05 2.87 -3.13
CA GLY A 74 -11.65 2.57 -3.43
C GLY A 74 -11.46 1.09 -3.78
N HIS A 75 -10.52 0.80 -4.67
CA HIS A 75 -10.20 -0.58 -5.04
C HIS A 75 -9.86 -1.38 -3.78
N ARG A 76 -10.43 -2.58 -3.65
CA ARG A 76 -10.16 -3.47 -2.51
C ARG A 76 -9.10 -4.50 -2.91
N PRO A 77 -8.08 -4.74 -2.06
CA PRO A 77 -7.10 -5.76 -2.33
C PRO A 77 -7.72 -7.16 -2.28
N GLY A 78 -7.13 -8.09 -3.03
CA GLY A 78 -7.60 -9.46 -3.11
C GLY A 78 -6.58 -10.40 -3.76
N ARG A 79 -6.63 -11.68 -3.39
CA ARG A 79 -5.77 -12.75 -3.92
C ARG A 79 -6.21 -13.12 -5.33
N LYS A 80 -5.78 -12.36 -6.33
CA LYS A 80 -6.11 -12.57 -7.74
C LYS A 80 -4.84 -12.78 -8.57
N ALA A 81 -4.90 -13.66 -9.57
CA ALA A 81 -3.78 -13.88 -10.48
C ALA A 81 -3.38 -12.57 -11.18
N GLY A 82 -2.08 -12.33 -11.29
CA GLY A 82 -1.51 -11.13 -11.89
C GLY A 82 -1.56 -9.87 -11.00
N ALA A 83 -2.08 -9.95 -9.78
CA ALA A 83 -1.86 -8.93 -8.75
C ALA A 83 -0.59 -9.25 -7.96
N LEU A 84 0.08 -8.21 -7.46
CA LEU A 84 1.29 -8.32 -6.64
C LEU A 84 1.06 -7.68 -5.27
N VAL A 85 1.81 -8.14 -4.28
CA VAL A 85 1.94 -7.49 -2.97
C VAL A 85 3.41 -7.20 -2.71
N VAL A 86 3.69 -6.14 -1.96
CA VAL A 86 5.04 -5.87 -1.45
C VAL A 86 4.97 -5.79 0.06
N ILE A 87 5.78 -6.62 0.71
CA ILE A 87 5.88 -6.72 2.17
C ILE A 87 7.23 -6.09 2.56
N VAL A 88 7.22 -5.18 3.53
CA VAL A 88 8.41 -4.54 4.11
C VAL A 88 8.45 -4.88 5.59
N ASP A 89 9.53 -5.52 6.03
CA ASP A 89 9.75 -5.94 7.43
C ASP A 89 8.54 -6.70 8.03
N GLY A 90 7.89 -7.52 7.21
CA GLY A 90 6.73 -8.34 7.59
C GLY A 90 5.38 -7.63 7.52
N ALA A 91 5.33 -6.32 7.27
CA ALA A 91 4.10 -5.55 7.08
C ALA A 91 3.78 -5.36 5.58
N LEU A 92 2.50 -5.44 5.21
CA LEU A 92 2.06 -5.10 3.85
C LEU A 92 2.29 -3.62 3.59
N ALA A 93 3.13 -3.29 2.60
CA ALA A 93 3.39 -1.92 2.18
C ALA A 93 2.55 -1.55 0.95
N LEU A 94 2.54 -2.42 -0.08
CA LEU A 94 1.89 -2.14 -1.37
C LEU A 94 1.00 -3.30 -1.83
N TYR A 95 -0.09 -2.95 -2.52
CA TYR A 95 -0.84 -3.87 -3.37
C TYR A 95 -0.88 -3.32 -4.79
N VAL A 96 -0.49 -4.12 -5.76
CA VAL A 96 -0.57 -3.81 -7.19
C VAL A 96 -1.73 -4.57 -7.79
N GLU A 97 -2.71 -3.86 -8.35
CA GLU A 97 -3.82 -4.52 -9.01
C GLU A 97 -3.36 -5.32 -10.24
N ARG A 98 -4.21 -6.27 -10.64
CA ARG A 98 -4.03 -6.99 -11.90
C ARG A 98 -3.88 -6.00 -13.06
N GLY A 99 -2.81 -6.13 -13.83
CA GLY A 99 -2.51 -5.25 -14.96
C GLY A 99 -1.77 -3.96 -14.59
N GLY A 100 -1.54 -3.69 -13.30
CA GLY A 100 -0.61 -2.67 -12.82
C GLY A 100 -1.12 -1.25 -12.70
N LYS A 101 -2.25 -0.92 -13.35
CA LYS A 101 -2.72 0.47 -13.49
C LYS A 101 -3.02 1.17 -12.17
N THR A 102 -3.50 0.43 -11.19
CA THR A 102 -3.83 0.97 -9.87
C THR A 102 -3.01 0.27 -8.81
N MET A 103 -2.50 1.05 -7.86
CA MET A 103 -1.84 0.58 -6.66
C MET A 103 -2.56 1.09 -5.42
N LEU A 104 -2.42 0.34 -4.33
CA LEU A 104 -2.75 0.80 -2.98
C LEU A 104 -1.46 0.84 -2.17
N THR A 105 -1.33 1.87 -1.33
CA THR A 105 -0.31 1.91 -0.28
C THR A 105 -0.95 1.80 1.10
N PHE A 106 -0.28 1.10 2.00
CA PHE A 106 -0.67 0.85 3.38
C PHE A 106 0.34 1.43 4.38
N THR A 107 1.32 2.20 3.89
CA THR A 107 2.30 2.93 4.68
C THR A 107 2.50 4.33 4.11
N GLU A 108 2.86 5.26 4.98
CA GLU A 108 3.30 6.62 4.65
C GLU A 108 4.78 6.83 4.98
N ASP A 109 5.48 5.81 5.49
CA ASP A 109 6.92 5.87 5.75
C ASP A 109 7.72 5.84 4.45
N ASP A 110 8.38 6.95 4.14
CA ASP A 110 9.20 7.14 2.94
C ASP A 110 10.26 6.06 2.76
N ARG A 111 10.85 5.56 3.85
CA ARG A 111 11.88 4.50 3.76
C ARG A 111 11.26 3.18 3.33
N ALA A 112 10.09 2.85 3.87
CA ALA A 112 9.34 1.67 3.46
C ALA A 112 8.83 1.79 2.01
N LEU A 113 8.36 2.97 1.60
CA LEU A 113 7.93 3.23 0.22
C LEU A 113 9.08 3.02 -0.78
N THR A 114 10.26 3.58 -0.45
CA THR A 114 11.49 3.45 -1.25
C THR A 114 11.90 1.98 -1.39
N ALA A 115 12.01 1.26 -0.27
CA ALA A 115 12.36 -0.16 -0.28
C ALA A 115 11.34 -1.00 -1.08
N ALA A 116 10.05 -0.72 -0.91
CA ALA A 116 8.98 -1.42 -1.62
C ALA A 116 9.03 -1.18 -3.13
N ALA A 117 9.27 0.06 -3.56
CA ALA A 117 9.41 0.44 -4.96
C ALA A 117 10.61 -0.25 -5.62
N HIS A 118 11.77 -0.28 -4.94
CA HIS A 118 12.96 -0.99 -5.43
C HIS A 118 12.74 -2.50 -5.56
N SER A 119 12.12 -3.15 -4.56
CA SER A 119 11.79 -4.58 -4.63
C SER A 119 10.87 -4.88 -5.82
N LEU A 120 9.82 -4.07 -6.00
CA LEU A 120 8.88 -4.22 -7.12
C LEU A 120 9.59 -4.06 -8.47
N ALA A 121 10.37 -2.99 -8.63
CA ALA A 121 11.13 -2.73 -9.84
C ALA A 121 12.08 -3.88 -10.19
N SER A 122 12.74 -4.44 -9.17
CA SER A 122 13.66 -5.57 -9.28
C SER A 122 12.95 -6.83 -9.81
N VAL A 123 11.73 -7.12 -9.34
CA VAL A 123 10.92 -8.23 -9.87
C VAL A 123 10.49 -8.00 -11.33
N ILE A 124 10.04 -6.80 -11.67
CA ILE A 124 9.63 -6.49 -13.05
C ILE A 124 10.82 -6.61 -14.01
N ARG A 125 12.01 -6.14 -13.62
CA ARG A 125 13.24 -6.29 -14.42
C ARG A 125 13.65 -7.75 -14.60
N ARG A 126 13.74 -8.53 -13.51
CA ARG A 126 14.12 -9.95 -13.59
C ARG A 126 13.18 -10.79 -14.44
N SER A 127 11.90 -10.43 -14.50
CA SER A 127 10.91 -11.14 -15.32
C SER A 127 10.90 -10.72 -16.80
N GLY A 128 11.66 -9.69 -17.19
CA GLY A 128 11.54 -9.06 -18.52
C GLY A 128 10.15 -8.44 -18.75
N GLY A 129 9.45 -8.14 -17.66
CA GLY A 129 8.06 -7.72 -17.69
C GLY A 129 7.89 -6.23 -17.99
N ARG A 130 6.64 -5.77 -17.94
CA ARG A 130 6.31 -4.35 -17.97
C ARG A 130 5.29 -4.04 -16.88
N LEU A 131 5.42 -2.85 -16.29
CA LEU A 131 4.44 -2.33 -15.36
C LEU A 131 4.12 -0.88 -15.72
N ARG A 132 2.84 -0.52 -15.69
CA ARG A 132 2.38 0.86 -15.82
C ARG A 132 1.42 1.15 -14.67
N VAL A 133 1.70 2.21 -13.93
CA VAL A 133 0.93 2.69 -12.80
C VAL A 133 0.33 4.03 -13.19
N GLU A 134 -0.99 4.16 -13.08
CA GLU A 134 -1.73 5.39 -13.36
C GLU A 134 -2.21 6.03 -12.05
N ARG A 135 -2.58 5.20 -11.06
CA ARG A 135 -3.16 5.66 -9.80
C ARG A 135 -2.60 5.00 -8.56
N VAL A 136 -2.59 5.74 -7.45
CA VAL A 136 -2.30 5.28 -6.09
C VAL A 136 -3.45 5.70 -5.19
N ASN A 137 -4.06 4.76 -4.46
CA ASN A 137 -5.20 5.02 -3.57
C ASN A 137 -6.40 5.75 -4.22
N GLY A 138 -6.48 5.75 -5.56
CA GLY A 138 -7.53 6.44 -6.33
C GLY A 138 -7.08 7.74 -6.99
N ASP A 139 -5.97 8.33 -6.53
CA ASP A 139 -5.39 9.56 -7.06
C ASP A 139 -4.35 9.29 -8.15
N PHE A 140 -4.04 10.29 -8.97
CA PHE A 140 -3.02 10.17 -10.00
C PHE A 140 -1.64 9.95 -9.37
N VAL A 141 -0.84 9.02 -9.92
CA VAL A 141 0.41 8.58 -9.27
C VAL A 141 1.48 9.67 -9.17
N ILE A 142 1.55 10.59 -10.14
CA ILE A 142 2.57 11.64 -10.17
C ILE A 142 2.28 12.68 -9.09
N GLY A 143 3.29 13.04 -8.30
CA GLY A 143 3.18 13.98 -7.19
C GLY A 143 2.73 13.33 -5.87
N THR A 144 2.74 12.00 -5.79
CA THR A 144 2.52 11.25 -4.54
C THR A 144 3.85 10.70 -4.02
N GLY A 145 3.98 10.50 -2.70
CA GLY A 145 5.23 9.95 -2.12
C GLY A 145 5.60 8.57 -2.68
N LEU A 146 4.61 7.72 -2.98
CA LEU A 146 4.86 6.46 -3.70
C LEU A 146 5.28 6.70 -5.16
N GLY A 147 4.73 7.71 -5.83
CA GLY A 147 5.15 8.10 -7.17
C GLY A 147 6.62 8.49 -7.24
N ASP A 148 7.08 9.29 -6.28
CA ASP A 148 8.48 9.72 -6.17
C ASP A 148 9.40 8.51 -5.92
N ALA A 149 9.03 7.64 -4.96
CA ALA A 149 9.75 6.39 -4.70
C ALA A 149 9.82 5.46 -5.93
N LEU A 150 8.76 5.40 -6.76
CA LEU A 150 8.77 4.63 -8.01
C LEU A 150 9.73 5.25 -9.04
N VAL A 151 9.78 6.57 -9.16
CA VAL A 151 10.73 7.26 -10.05
C VAL A 151 12.17 6.97 -9.62
N ASP A 152 12.47 7.05 -8.33
CA ASP A 152 13.79 6.70 -7.78
C ASP A 152 14.16 5.23 -8.01
N ALA A 153 13.17 4.34 -7.98
CA ALA A 153 13.33 2.93 -8.35
C ALA A 153 13.53 2.70 -9.86
N GLY A 154 13.46 3.76 -10.67
CA GLY A 154 13.74 3.80 -12.11
C GLY A 154 12.50 3.67 -13.00
N PHE A 155 11.30 3.98 -12.50
CA PHE A 155 10.13 4.17 -13.35
C PHE A 155 10.22 5.51 -14.07
N SER A 156 9.83 5.54 -15.35
CA SER A 156 9.80 6.76 -16.16
C SER A 156 8.40 7.33 -16.28
N SER A 157 8.27 8.66 -16.33
CA SER A 157 7.02 9.34 -16.62
C SER A 157 6.50 9.03 -18.01
N THR A 158 5.18 8.85 -18.09
CA THR A 158 4.39 8.67 -19.31
C THR A 158 3.18 9.59 -19.26
N PRO A 159 2.51 9.88 -20.38
CA PRO A 159 1.29 10.70 -20.36
C PRO A 159 0.17 10.16 -19.47
N GLN A 160 0.20 8.86 -19.15
CA GLN A 160 -0.83 8.17 -18.37
C GLN A 160 -0.40 7.88 -16.92
N GLY A 161 0.81 8.26 -16.51
CA GLY A 161 1.36 7.94 -15.18
C GLY A 161 2.81 7.46 -15.27
N LEU A 162 3.20 6.48 -14.46
CA LEU A 162 4.57 5.95 -14.43
C LEU A 162 4.66 4.59 -15.11
N GLY A 163 5.81 4.29 -15.71
CA GLY A 163 6.05 3.02 -16.40
C GLY A 163 7.45 2.49 -16.19
N LEU A 164 7.56 1.17 -16.07
CA LEU A 164 8.82 0.43 -16.06
C LEU A 164 8.75 -0.71 -17.08
N ARG A 165 9.87 -0.97 -17.73
CA ARG A 165 10.10 -2.15 -18.56
C ARG A 165 11.38 -2.84 -18.07
N GLY A 166 11.32 -4.16 -18.01
CA GLY A 166 12.45 -5.03 -17.67
C GLY A 166 13.34 -5.34 -18.86
#